data_AF-A0A7W1Z7F3-F1
#
_entry.id   AF-A0A7W1Z7F3-F1
#
_cell.length_a   1.000
_cell.length_b   1.000
_cell.length_c   1.000
_cell.angle_alpha   90.00
_cell.angle_beta   90.00
_cell.angle_gamma   90.00
#
_symmetry.space_group_name_H-M   'P 1'
#
loop_
_entity.id
_entity.type
_entity.pdbx_description
1 polymer ?
#
loop_
_entity_poly.entity_id
_entity_poly.type
_entity_poly.pdbx_seq_one_letter_code
_entity_poly.pdbx_strand_id
1 'polypeptide(L)'
;LYYFIVFSNRKNVKQLILSALFIGLGILTKGPVAGLVFGLCVGVYWCMKRFQSIISIKHILIYGIAFACVGGLWFLMLALTGNANVIKEFFVYQVRLFNTQDAGHGGPFIYHWIVLLIGCFPLSVFALRSFKKSSYDTPYQKLFKLWMLILFWVVLILFSIVKTKIVHYSSLCYFPLSFLAAYAIYKLITGEIRWKKSTSIMLLVIASLIGVAVSALPVIDKYKQKIIDSDLIKDKFAVENLKASVSWSGFEWLIGIILIVGVAVMLILIKKGNVKWGIIGIFFFSLFAVNMASVLVVPRIEKYSQGAAIEFYEYLQDKDCYVETIGFKSYAHLFYSHKQPQSNINSYNSEWLNHGPIDKPAYFVSKITALKDVAQYYPELKEIYRKNGFVFWVRNVKK
;
A
#
# COMPACT_ATOMS: atom_id res chain seq x y z
N LEU A 1 8.16 6.07 18.65
CA LEU A 1 8.76 4.79 19.09
C LEU A 1 10.25 4.89 19.38
N TYR A 2 11.12 5.27 18.43
CA TYR A 2 12.57 5.37 18.67
C TYR A 2 12.94 6.13 19.95
N TYR A 3 12.45 7.36 20.11
CA TYR A 3 12.73 8.18 21.28
C TYR A 3 12.20 7.59 22.60
N PHE A 4 11.10 6.83 22.54
CA PHE A 4 10.60 6.07 23.68
C PHE A 4 11.54 4.93 24.09
N ILE A 5 12.18 4.26 23.14
CA ILE A 5 13.20 3.23 23.39
C ILE A 5 14.42 3.89 24.06
N VAL A 6 14.87 5.04 23.54
CA VAL A 6 15.99 5.80 24.11
C VAL A 6 15.66 6.27 25.54
N PHE A 7 14.45 6.77 25.78
CA PHE A 7 13.96 7.10 27.11
C PHE A 7 13.96 5.88 28.03
N SER A 8 13.51 4.72 27.56
CA SER A 8 13.48 3.50 28.37
C SER A 8 14.87 3.09 28.86
N ASN A 9 15.91 3.41 28.08
CA ASN A 9 17.30 3.13 28.43
C ASN A 9 17.96 4.21 29.30
N ARG A 10 17.74 5.51 28.99
CA ARG A 10 18.46 6.64 29.64
C ARG A 10 17.62 7.46 30.63
N LYS A 11 16.31 7.22 30.70
CA LYS A 11 15.31 7.96 31.52
C LYS A 11 15.33 9.49 31.33
N ASN A 12 15.74 9.97 30.16
CA ASN A 12 15.78 11.41 29.83
C ASN A 12 14.40 11.91 29.34
N VAL A 13 13.80 12.84 30.10
CA VAL A 13 12.46 13.40 29.83
C VAL A 13 12.36 14.07 28.46
N LYS A 14 13.44 14.69 27.93
CA LYS A 14 13.43 15.29 26.59
C LYS A 14 13.07 14.26 25.51
N GLN A 15 13.55 13.03 25.65
CA GLN A 15 13.27 11.94 24.71
C GLN A 15 11.82 11.45 24.84
N LEU A 16 11.26 11.48 26.05
CA LEU A 16 9.87 11.15 26.27
C LEU A 16 8.94 12.18 25.59
N ILE A 17 9.24 13.48 25.76
CA ILE A 17 8.51 14.57 25.13
C ILE A 17 8.60 14.47 23.61
N LEU A 18 9.80 14.29 23.05
CA LEU A 18 9.97 14.10 21.60
C LEU A 18 9.15 12.91 21.09
N SER A 19 9.11 11.80 21.83
CA SER A 19 8.26 10.67 21.45
C SER A 19 6.77 11.06 21.44
N ALA A 20 6.29 11.80 22.43
CA ALA A 20 4.90 12.24 22.50
C ALA A 20 4.54 13.18 21.33
N LEU A 21 5.41 14.15 21.04
CA LEU A 21 5.23 15.10 19.93
C LEU A 21 5.16 14.37 18.58
N PHE A 22 6.08 13.44 18.31
CA PHE A 22 6.08 12.70 17.04
C PHE A 22 4.88 11.74 16.89
N ILE A 23 4.39 11.15 17.98
CA ILE A 23 3.15 10.36 17.94
C ILE A 23 1.93 11.28 17.73
N GLY A 24 1.92 12.47 18.33
CA GLY A 24 0.92 13.51 18.06
C GLY A 24 0.88 13.92 16.58
N LEU A 25 2.04 14.20 15.98
CA LEU A 25 2.15 14.47 14.53
C LEU A 25 1.67 13.28 13.69
N GLY A 26 1.95 12.04 14.14
CA GLY A 26 1.43 10.83 13.50
C GLY A 26 -0.10 10.78 13.47
N ILE A 27 -0.77 11.26 14.53
CA ILE A 27 -2.24 11.36 14.56
C ILE A 27 -2.74 12.44 13.61
N LEU A 28 -2.09 13.59 13.56
CA LEU A 28 -2.44 14.63 12.59
C LEU A 28 -2.27 14.17 11.14
N THR A 29 -1.32 13.26 10.88
CA THR A 29 -1.02 12.76 9.53
C THR A 29 -1.92 11.60 9.10
N LYS A 30 -2.13 10.62 9.98
CA LYS A 30 -2.75 9.33 9.62
C LYS A 30 -3.93 8.97 10.53
N GLY A 31 -4.36 9.89 11.40
CA GLY A 31 -5.47 9.69 12.31
C GLY A 31 -5.14 8.82 13.52
N PRO A 32 -6.16 8.34 14.25
CA PRO A 32 -6.01 7.70 15.56
C PRO A 32 -5.24 6.37 15.50
N VAL A 33 -5.11 5.76 14.32
CA VAL A 33 -4.33 4.54 14.15
C VAL A 33 -2.86 4.70 14.53
N ALA A 34 -2.27 5.89 14.40
CA ALA A 34 -0.90 6.14 14.84
C ALA A 34 -0.77 5.98 16.37
N GLY A 35 -1.72 6.55 17.11
CA GLY A 35 -1.83 6.37 18.57
C GLY A 35 -2.11 4.93 18.95
N LEU A 36 -3.04 4.27 18.24
CA LEU A 36 -3.38 2.86 18.45
C LEU A 36 -2.16 1.94 18.29
N VAL A 37 -1.42 2.06 17.18
CA VAL A 37 -0.22 1.24 16.93
C VAL A 37 0.84 1.47 18.01
N PHE A 38 1.09 2.71 18.40
CA PHE A 38 2.02 3.01 19.48
C PHE A 38 1.56 2.41 20.82
N GLY A 39 0.29 2.60 21.19
CA GLY A 39 -0.31 2.04 22.40
C GLY A 39 -0.23 0.52 22.44
N LEU A 40 -0.54 -0.16 21.32
CA LEU A 40 -0.40 -1.61 21.19
C LEU A 40 1.05 -2.07 21.34
N CYS A 41 2.02 -1.36 20.74
CA CYS A 41 3.44 -1.69 20.90
C CYS A 41 3.88 -1.59 22.37
N VAL A 42 3.50 -0.50 23.06
CA VAL A 42 3.80 -0.32 24.49
C VAL A 42 3.08 -1.37 25.33
N GLY A 43 1.82 -1.66 25.04
CA GLY A 43 1.02 -2.67 25.72
C GLY A 43 1.62 -4.07 25.59
N VAL A 44 2.00 -4.49 24.38
CA VAL A 44 2.69 -5.77 24.16
C VAL A 44 4.01 -5.82 24.94
N TYR A 45 4.81 -4.75 24.90
CA TYR A 45 6.05 -4.68 25.69
C TYR A 45 5.79 -4.77 27.20
N TRP A 46 4.72 -4.14 27.70
CA TRP A 46 4.29 -4.20 29.09
C TRP A 46 3.83 -5.61 29.51
N CYS A 47 3.04 -6.29 28.68
CA CYS A 47 2.68 -7.70 28.88
C CYS A 47 3.93 -8.59 28.94
N MET A 48 4.90 -8.39 28.04
CA MET A 48 6.17 -9.13 28.05
C MET A 48 7.02 -8.86 29.29
N LYS A 49 6.84 -7.71 29.94
CA LYS A 49 7.44 -7.35 31.23
C LYS A 49 6.57 -7.75 32.43
N ARG A 50 5.58 -8.63 32.24
CA ARG A 50 4.67 -9.13 33.29
C ARG A 50 3.97 -7.99 34.04
N PHE A 51 3.55 -6.97 33.31
CA PHE A 51 2.79 -5.82 33.84
C PHE A 51 3.54 -4.97 34.87
N GLN A 52 4.86 -5.11 34.97
CA GLN A 52 5.69 -4.25 35.83
C GLN A 52 5.69 -2.81 35.31
N SER A 53 5.82 -1.84 36.23
CA SER A 53 5.87 -0.42 35.88
C SER A 53 7.08 -0.09 35.00
N ILE A 54 6.83 0.30 33.75
CA ILE A 54 7.88 0.71 32.79
C ILE A 54 8.20 2.21 32.93
N ILE A 55 7.18 2.99 33.32
CA ILE A 55 7.18 4.46 33.35
C ILE A 55 6.44 4.92 34.60
N SER A 56 6.96 5.94 35.28
CA SER A 56 6.27 6.53 36.43
C SER A 56 5.06 7.37 36.02
N ILE A 57 4.11 7.56 36.94
CA ILE A 57 2.89 8.35 36.69
C ILE A 57 3.19 9.78 36.23
N LYS A 58 4.25 10.41 36.76
CA LYS A 58 4.70 11.75 36.34
C LYS A 58 5.05 11.80 34.86
N HIS A 59 5.78 10.79 34.38
CA HIS A 59 6.15 10.68 32.97
C HIS A 59 4.94 10.37 32.08
N ILE A 60 3.97 9.58 32.56
CA ILE A 60 2.71 9.36 31.84
C ILE A 60 1.96 10.68 31.66
N LEU A 61 1.87 11.50 32.70
CA LEU A 61 1.24 12.82 32.63
C LEU A 61 1.96 13.76 31.66
N ILE A 62 3.29 13.85 31.74
CA ILE A 62 4.12 14.64 30.80
C ILE A 62 3.89 14.18 29.36
N TYR A 63 3.88 12.86 29.13
CA TYR A 63 3.63 12.29 27.81
C TYR A 63 2.24 12.64 27.31
N GLY A 64 1.22 12.49 28.16
CA GLY A 64 -0.17 12.79 27.84
C GLY A 64 -0.39 14.26 27.46
N ILE A 65 0.16 15.19 28.24
CA ILE A 65 0.10 16.62 27.95
C ILE A 65 0.79 16.94 26.63
N ALA A 66 2.05 16.52 26.45
CA ALA A 66 2.80 16.79 25.22
C ALA A 66 2.12 16.19 23.97
N PHE A 67 1.53 14.99 24.11
CA PHE A 67 0.78 14.33 23.06
C PHE A 67 -0.52 15.08 22.74
N ALA A 68 -1.30 15.47 23.74
CA ALA A 68 -2.56 16.22 23.55
C ALA A 68 -2.32 17.59 22.92
N CYS A 69 -1.24 18.28 23.31
CA CYS A 69 -0.83 19.56 22.75
C CYS A 69 -0.53 19.52 21.25
N VAL A 70 -0.27 18.35 20.65
CA VAL A 70 -0.03 18.21 19.21
C VAL A 70 -1.15 17.42 18.55
N GLY A 71 -1.38 16.18 19.00
CA GLY A 71 -2.39 15.30 18.41
C GLY A 71 -3.82 15.80 18.59
N GLY A 72 -4.07 16.63 19.61
CA GLY A 72 -5.37 17.24 19.89
C GLY A 72 -5.65 18.53 19.13
N LEU A 73 -4.65 19.18 18.51
CA LEU A 73 -4.82 20.52 17.93
C LEU A 73 -5.88 20.58 16.85
N TRP A 74 -5.89 19.61 15.93
CA TRP A 74 -6.89 19.57 14.86
C TRP A 74 -8.31 19.36 15.39
N PHE A 75 -8.48 18.47 16.37
CA PHE A 75 -9.78 18.25 17.02
C PHE A 75 -10.25 19.47 17.79
N LEU A 76 -9.33 20.15 18.49
CA LEU A 76 -9.62 21.39 19.20
C LEU A 76 -10.06 22.49 18.23
N MET A 77 -9.35 22.69 17.12
CA MET A 77 -9.71 23.69 16.11
C MET A 77 -11.09 23.40 15.49
N LEU A 78 -11.40 22.14 15.18
CA LEU A 78 -12.73 21.77 14.68
C LEU A 78 -13.84 22.03 15.70
N ALA A 79 -13.58 21.73 16.98
CA ALA A 79 -14.56 21.97 18.03
C ALA A 79 -14.80 23.48 18.22
N LEU A 80 -13.74 24.29 18.26
CA LEU A 80 -13.83 25.74 18.45
C LEU A 80 -14.47 26.47 17.25
N THR A 81 -14.36 25.91 16.03
CA THR A 81 -14.98 26.48 14.82
C THR A 81 -16.41 26.00 14.57
N GLY A 82 -17.00 25.25 15.52
CA GLY A 82 -18.37 24.72 15.40
C GLY A 82 -18.50 23.48 14.50
N ASN A 83 -17.39 22.94 14.00
CA ASN A 83 -17.34 21.79 13.08
C ASN A 83 -17.19 20.44 13.81
N ALA A 84 -17.71 20.33 15.04
CA ALA A 84 -17.58 19.12 15.86
C ALA A 84 -18.21 17.88 15.20
N ASN A 85 -19.20 18.04 14.32
CA ASN A 85 -19.80 16.94 13.56
C ASN A 85 -18.78 16.21 12.67
N VAL A 86 -17.80 16.92 12.10
CA VAL A 86 -16.72 16.34 11.29
C VAL A 86 -15.89 15.35 12.12
N ILE A 87 -15.70 15.62 13.41
CA ILE A 87 -15.00 14.71 14.32
C ILE A 87 -15.77 13.39 14.44
N LYS A 88 -17.09 13.47 14.64
CA LYS A 88 -17.96 12.28 14.72
C LYS A 88 -17.91 11.47 13.42
N GLU A 89 -18.07 12.13 12.27
CA GLU A 89 -17.99 11.49 10.95
C GLU A 89 -16.63 10.83 10.72
N PHE A 90 -15.56 11.49 11.12
CA PHE A 90 -14.20 10.96 11.04
C PHE A 90 -14.06 9.66 11.84
N PHE A 91 -14.53 9.59 13.09
CA PHE A 91 -14.48 8.35 13.87
C PHE A 91 -15.38 7.26 13.29
N VAL A 92 -16.59 7.60 12.84
CA VAL A 92 -17.50 6.65 12.15
C VAL A 92 -16.83 6.06 10.91
N TYR A 93 -16.12 6.89 10.14
CA TYR A 93 -15.37 6.45 8.97
C TYR A 93 -14.22 5.49 9.34
N GLN A 94 -13.46 5.77 10.40
CA GLN A 94 -12.41 4.85 10.87
C GLN A 94 -12.98 3.48 11.28
N VAL A 95 -14.11 3.45 11.97
CA VAL A 95 -14.81 2.20 12.34
C VAL A 95 -15.32 1.47 11.10
N ARG A 96 -15.84 2.19 10.11
CA ARG A 96 -16.29 1.61 8.83
C ARG A 96 -15.12 0.96 8.08
N LEU A 97 -13.97 1.63 7.97
CA LEU A 97 -12.77 1.08 7.33
C LEU A 97 -12.28 -0.21 8.01
N PHE A 98 -12.41 -0.28 9.34
CA PHE A 98 -12.04 -1.46 10.11
C PHE A 98 -12.97 -2.65 9.79
N ASN A 99 -14.29 -2.40 9.73
CA ASN A 99 -15.32 -3.45 9.68
C ASN A 99 -15.78 -3.84 8.27
N THR A 100 -15.60 -2.99 7.27
CA THR A 100 -16.10 -3.21 5.91
C THR A 100 -14.96 -3.36 4.90
N GLN A 101 -15.25 -4.04 3.79
CA GLN A 101 -14.34 -4.14 2.65
C GLN A 101 -14.59 -2.95 1.73
N ASP A 102 -14.00 -1.80 2.07
CA ASP A 102 -14.28 -0.58 1.31
C ASP A 102 -13.62 -0.62 -0.08
N ALA A 103 -14.27 0.00 -1.06
CA ALA A 103 -13.83 0.12 -2.46
C ALA A 103 -13.36 -1.19 -3.12
N GLY A 104 -13.91 -2.34 -2.71
CA GLY A 104 -13.50 -3.64 -3.25
C GLY A 104 -12.11 -4.08 -2.81
N HIS A 105 -11.48 -3.40 -1.86
CA HIS A 105 -10.19 -3.77 -1.26
C HIS A 105 -10.34 -4.84 -0.18
N GLY A 106 -11.23 -5.80 -0.37
CA GLY A 106 -11.24 -7.01 0.46
C GLY A 106 -9.99 -7.85 0.21
N GLY A 107 -9.59 -8.65 1.20
CA GLY A 107 -8.50 -9.61 1.01
C GLY A 107 -8.35 -10.60 2.17
N PRO A 108 -7.65 -11.72 1.93
CA PRO A 108 -7.43 -12.75 2.94
C PRO A 108 -6.50 -12.24 4.06
N PHE A 109 -6.55 -12.89 5.23
CA PHE A 109 -5.68 -12.57 6.36
C PHE A 109 -4.18 -12.57 5.99
N ILE A 110 -3.76 -13.46 5.08
CA ILE A 110 -2.37 -13.60 4.64
C ILE A 110 -1.90 -12.50 3.66
N TYR A 111 -2.78 -11.61 3.21
CA TYR A 111 -2.48 -10.61 2.19
C TYR A 111 -1.21 -9.80 2.50
N HIS A 112 -1.13 -9.18 3.68
CA HIS A 112 0.02 -8.35 4.06
C HIS A 112 1.31 -9.16 4.28
N TRP A 113 1.19 -10.45 4.59
CA TRP A 113 2.34 -11.34 4.72
C TRP A 113 3.04 -11.52 3.37
N ILE A 114 2.25 -11.75 2.32
CA ILE A 114 2.75 -11.90 0.95
C ILE A 114 3.31 -10.57 0.45
N VAL A 115 2.57 -9.47 0.66
CA VAL A 115 3.00 -8.12 0.27
C VAL A 115 4.35 -7.77 0.89
N LEU A 116 4.57 -8.04 2.17
CA LEU A 116 5.86 -7.77 2.82
C LEU A 116 6.95 -8.75 2.40
N LEU A 117 6.62 -10.03 2.22
CA LEU A 117 7.61 -11.04 1.83
C LEU A 117 8.17 -10.77 0.42
N ILE A 118 7.29 -10.51 -0.56
CA ILE A 118 7.67 -10.28 -1.95
C ILE A 118 8.03 -8.81 -2.18
N GLY A 119 7.19 -7.88 -1.72
CA GLY A 119 7.35 -6.45 -1.97
C GLY A 119 8.53 -5.81 -1.23
N CYS A 120 9.02 -6.41 -0.15
CA CYS A 120 10.25 -5.98 0.52
C CYS A 120 11.46 -6.87 0.18
N PHE A 121 11.41 -7.68 -0.87
CA PHE A 121 12.59 -8.41 -1.34
C PHE A 121 13.72 -7.41 -1.72
N PRO A 122 14.99 -7.65 -1.34
CA PRO A 122 15.52 -8.82 -0.64
C PRO A 122 15.54 -8.68 0.90
N LEU A 123 15.17 -7.53 1.45
CA LEU A 123 15.17 -7.23 2.89
C LEU A 123 14.37 -8.25 3.69
N SER A 124 13.20 -8.64 3.19
CA SER A 124 12.32 -9.64 3.83
C SER A 124 13.06 -10.94 4.16
N VAL A 125 13.87 -11.46 3.23
CA VAL A 125 14.62 -12.71 3.42
C VAL A 125 15.73 -12.56 4.46
N PHE A 126 16.44 -11.42 4.45
CA PHE A 126 17.45 -11.14 5.46
C PHE A 126 16.84 -10.93 6.84
N ALA A 127 15.70 -10.24 6.95
CA ALA A 127 14.99 -10.02 8.21
C ALA A 127 14.58 -11.33 8.90
N LEU A 128 14.24 -12.38 8.14
CA LEU A 128 13.94 -13.70 8.68
C LEU A 128 15.12 -14.32 9.46
N ARG A 129 16.35 -13.91 9.18
CA ARG A 129 17.54 -14.37 9.93
C ARG A 129 17.63 -13.74 11.32
N SER A 130 16.90 -12.65 11.56
CA SER A 130 16.93 -11.88 12.80
C SER A 130 15.98 -12.37 13.87
N PHE A 131 15.05 -13.28 13.57
CA PHE A 131 14.09 -13.78 14.58
C PHE A 131 14.74 -14.66 15.65
N LYS A 132 15.95 -15.18 15.41
CA LYS A 132 16.69 -15.97 16.41
C LYS A 132 17.41 -15.06 17.40
N LYS A 133 17.48 -15.49 18.67
CA LYS A 133 18.31 -14.84 19.68
C LYS A 133 19.79 -14.96 19.30
N SER A 134 20.58 -13.96 19.67
CA SER A 134 22.02 -13.92 19.45
C SER A 134 22.73 -13.66 20.77
N SER A 135 23.75 -14.47 21.07
CA SER A 135 24.56 -14.34 22.29
C SER A 135 25.49 -13.13 22.24
N TYR A 136 25.86 -12.69 21.04
CA TYR A 136 26.74 -11.54 20.80
C TYR A 136 26.05 -10.17 21.02
N ASP A 137 24.74 -10.15 21.27
CA ASP A 137 24.00 -8.90 21.37
C ASP A 137 24.24 -8.20 22.71
N THR A 138 24.56 -6.90 22.65
CA THR A 138 24.55 -6.02 23.82
C THR A 138 23.13 -5.90 24.39
N PRO A 139 22.96 -5.53 25.69
CA PRO A 139 21.63 -5.31 26.27
C PRO A 139 20.78 -4.31 25.47
N TYR A 140 21.41 -3.24 24.96
CA TYR A 140 20.73 -2.25 24.11
C TYR A 140 20.28 -2.84 22.77
N GLN A 141 21.13 -3.62 22.09
CA GLN A 141 20.76 -4.30 20.84
C GLN A 141 19.59 -5.27 21.05
N LYS A 142 19.60 -6.05 22.15
CA LYS A 142 18.50 -6.94 22.51
C LYS A 142 17.19 -6.17 22.69
N LEU A 143 17.24 -5.05 23.41
CA LEU A 143 16.07 -4.19 23.65
C LEU A 143 15.56 -3.58 22.35
N PHE A 144 16.43 -2.98 21.55
CA PHE A 144 16.03 -2.33 20.30
C PHE A 144 15.43 -3.32 19.29
N LYS A 145 16.09 -4.48 19.15
CA LYS A 145 15.59 -5.58 18.32
C LYS A 145 14.22 -6.08 18.77
N LEU A 146 14.02 -6.22 20.09
CA LEU A 146 12.72 -6.59 20.64
C LEU A 146 11.63 -5.58 20.24
N TRP A 147 11.90 -4.28 20.35
CA TRP A 147 10.95 -3.24 19.93
C TRP A 147 10.66 -3.28 18.42
N MET A 148 11.65 -3.57 17.58
CA MET A 148 11.43 -3.72 16.15
C MET A 148 10.60 -4.97 15.82
N LEU A 149 10.79 -6.08 16.55
CA LEU A 149 9.94 -7.27 16.44
C LEU A 149 8.51 -6.99 16.89
N ILE A 150 8.32 -6.27 18.00
CA ILE A 150 6.99 -5.85 18.48
C ILE A 150 6.31 -4.97 17.44
N LEU A 151 7.01 -3.95 16.93
CA LEU A 151 6.46 -3.06 15.90
C LEU A 151 6.06 -3.84 14.64
N PHE A 152 6.92 -4.74 14.16
CA PHE A 152 6.62 -5.60 13.02
C PHE A 152 5.35 -6.42 13.24
N TRP A 153 5.26 -7.14 14.36
CA TRP A 153 4.13 -8.03 14.63
C TRP A 153 2.83 -7.26 14.89
N VAL A 154 2.88 -6.17 15.65
CA VAL A 154 1.71 -5.33 15.93
C VAL A 154 1.13 -4.80 14.62
N VAL A 155 1.96 -4.21 13.76
CA VAL A 155 1.51 -3.63 12.48
C VAL A 155 1.00 -4.73 11.55
N LEU A 156 1.74 -5.82 11.39
CA LEU A 156 1.36 -6.92 10.50
C LEU A 156 0.03 -7.55 10.93
N ILE A 157 -0.14 -7.87 12.22
CA ILE A 157 -1.35 -8.50 12.73
C ILE A 157 -2.53 -7.54 12.65
N LEU A 158 -2.36 -6.28 13.09
CA LEU A 158 -3.42 -5.28 13.04
C LEU A 158 -4.00 -5.14 11.63
N PHE A 159 -3.15 -4.92 10.63
CA PHE A 159 -3.62 -4.74 9.24
C PHE A 159 -4.02 -6.06 8.56
N SER A 160 -3.62 -7.23 9.08
CA SER A 160 -4.15 -8.52 8.64
C SER A 160 -5.61 -8.75 9.08
N ILE A 161 -5.97 -8.22 10.26
CA ILE A 161 -7.34 -8.29 10.83
C ILE A 161 -8.29 -7.31 10.13
N VAL A 162 -7.81 -6.11 9.80
CA VAL A 162 -8.61 -5.07 9.11
C VAL A 162 -9.20 -5.62 7.81
N LYS A 163 -10.48 -5.32 7.56
CA LYS A 163 -11.21 -5.84 6.39
C LYS A 163 -10.77 -5.17 5.09
N THR A 164 -10.55 -3.86 5.11
CA THR A 164 -9.96 -3.11 4.00
C THR A 164 -8.44 -3.32 3.92
N LYS A 165 -7.97 -3.88 2.81
CA LYS A 165 -6.56 -4.25 2.59
C LYS A 165 -6.00 -3.53 1.38
N ILE A 166 -5.17 -2.53 1.65
CA ILE A 166 -4.44 -1.79 0.62
C ILE A 166 -2.95 -2.02 0.84
N VAL A 167 -2.19 -2.26 -0.23
CA VAL A 167 -0.76 -2.62 -0.20
C VAL A 167 0.05 -1.77 0.81
N HIS A 168 -0.16 -0.46 0.84
CA HIS A 168 0.61 0.47 1.66
C HIS A 168 0.18 0.52 3.14
N TYR A 169 -0.89 -0.15 3.58
CA TYR A 169 -1.31 -0.13 4.98
C TYR A 169 -0.27 -0.77 5.92
N SER A 170 0.43 -1.81 5.44
CA SER A 170 1.55 -2.43 6.16
C SER A 170 2.89 -1.73 5.94
N SER A 171 2.94 -0.56 5.30
CA SER A 171 4.21 0.14 4.99
C SER A 171 5.02 0.53 6.23
N LEU A 172 4.38 0.69 7.39
CA LEU A 172 5.10 0.92 8.65
C LEU A 172 6.02 -0.27 9.01
N CYS A 173 5.76 -1.48 8.50
CA CYS A 173 6.65 -2.63 8.63
C CYS A 173 7.97 -2.47 7.86
N TYR A 174 8.09 -1.53 6.93
CA TYR A 174 9.35 -1.30 6.19
C TYR A 174 10.49 -0.91 7.13
N PHE A 175 10.19 -0.15 8.20
CA PHE A 175 11.18 0.25 9.20
C PHE A 175 11.71 -0.92 10.06
N PRO A 176 10.88 -1.73 10.73
CA PRO A 176 11.39 -2.87 11.47
C PRO A 176 11.99 -3.93 10.54
N LEU A 177 11.46 -4.12 9.31
CA LEU A 177 12.07 -5.04 8.34
C LEU A 177 13.46 -4.60 7.91
N SER A 178 13.65 -3.32 7.59
CA SER A 178 14.96 -2.79 7.19
C SER A 178 15.96 -2.87 8.34
N PHE A 179 15.56 -2.55 9.56
CA PHE A 179 16.39 -2.74 10.75
C PHE A 179 16.77 -4.22 10.94
N LEU A 180 15.79 -5.13 10.91
CA LEU A 180 16.03 -6.56 11.12
C LEU A 180 16.94 -7.11 10.01
N ALA A 181 16.74 -6.71 8.75
CA ALA A 181 17.61 -7.10 7.65
C ALA A 181 19.05 -6.58 7.86
N ALA A 182 19.21 -5.29 8.19
CA ALA A 182 20.52 -4.69 8.45
C ALA A 182 21.24 -5.37 9.62
N TYR A 183 20.53 -5.68 10.71
CA TYR A 183 21.06 -6.43 11.84
C TYR A 183 21.56 -7.82 11.43
N ALA A 184 20.80 -8.56 10.60
CA ALA A 184 21.22 -9.86 10.12
C ALA A 184 22.44 -9.77 9.19
N ILE A 185 22.44 -8.79 8.27
CA ILE A 185 23.52 -8.56 7.32
C ILE A 185 24.81 -8.20 8.06
N TYR A 186 24.74 -7.31 9.05
CA TYR A 186 25.89 -6.95 9.89
C TYR A 186 26.53 -8.20 10.50
N LYS A 187 25.72 -9.06 11.15
CA LYS A 187 26.20 -10.30 11.76
C LYS A 187 26.74 -11.33 10.77
N LEU A 188 26.22 -11.35 9.54
CA LEU A 188 26.75 -12.21 8.46
C LEU A 188 28.12 -11.70 8.01
N ILE A 189 28.31 -10.38 7.94
CA ILE A 189 29.58 -9.75 7.53
C ILE A 189 30.64 -9.87 8.63
N THR A 190 30.28 -9.68 9.91
CA THR A 190 31.20 -9.83 11.04
C THR A 190 31.48 -11.29 11.41
N GLY A 191 30.81 -12.26 10.77
CA GLY A 191 30.99 -13.69 11.03
C GLY A 191 30.30 -14.19 12.31
N GLU A 192 29.56 -13.34 13.02
CA GLU A 192 28.79 -13.71 14.22
C GLU A 192 27.68 -14.73 13.92
N ILE A 193 27.16 -14.75 12.69
CA ILE A 193 26.25 -15.80 12.21
C ILE A 193 26.71 -16.34 10.85
N ARG A 194 26.54 -17.64 10.63
CA ARG A 194 26.87 -18.29 9.35
C ARG A 194 25.77 -18.11 8.30
N TRP A 195 26.20 -18.04 7.04
CA TRP A 195 25.31 -18.13 5.89
C TRP A 195 24.60 -19.49 5.86
N LYS A 196 23.32 -19.51 5.46
CA LYS A 196 22.52 -20.74 5.37
C LYS A 196 22.06 -20.99 3.94
N LYS A 197 22.07 -22.27 3.52
CA LYS A 197 21.50 -22.70 2.23
C LYS A 197 20.04 -22.27 2.07
N SER A 198 19.25 -22.30 3.14
CA SER A 198 17.86 -21.83 3.11
C SER A 198 17.73 -20.36 2.71
N THR A 199 18.67 -19.50 3.10
CA THR A 199 18.71 -18.09 2.69
C THR A 199 18.93 -17.97 1.20
N SER A 200 19.88 -18.72 0.64
CA SER A 200 20.11 -18.77 -0.81
C SER A 200 18.88 -19.25 -1.57
N ILE A 201 18.23 -20.33 -1.10
CA ILE A 201 17.04 -20.88 -1.74
C ILE A 201 15.91 -19.85 -1.75
N MET A 202 15.61 -19.23 -0.60
CA MET A 202 14.56 -18.21 -0.52
C MET A 202 14.85 -17.00 -1.40
N LEU A 203 16.10 -16.52 -1.42
CA LEU A 203 16.50 -15.41 -2.29
C LEU A 203 16.28 -15.75 -3.76
N LEU A 204 16.71 -16.93 -4.20
CA LEU A 204 16.59 -17.38 -5.58
C LEU A 204 15.13 -17.62 -5.96
N VAL A 205 14.33 -18.25 -5.09
CA VAL A 205 12.90 -18.50 -5.36
C VAL A 205 12.15 -17.19 -5.52
N ILE A 206 12.31 -16.22 -4.61
CA ILE A 206 11.59 -14.94 -4.71
C ILE A 206 12.09 -14.13 -5.91
N ALA A 207 13.40 -14.08 -6.15
CA ALA A 207 13.96 -13.46 -7.36
C ALA A 207 13.40 -14.09 -8.64
N SER A 208 13.25 -15.42 -8.67
CA SER A 208 12.68 -16.15 -9.81
C SER A 208 11.20 -15.87 -9.98
N LEU A 209 10.41 -15.85 -8.90
CA LEU A 209 9.00 -15.50 -8.97
C LEU A 209 8.79 -14.07 -9.52
N ILE A 210 9.52 -13.09 -8.99
CA ILE A 210 9.44 -11.70 -9.46
C ILE A 210 9.96 -11.59 -10.90
N GLY A 211 11.13 -12.18 -11.18
CA GLY A 211 11.76 -12.09 -12.49
C GLY A 211 10.93 -12.76 -13.59
N VAL A 212 10.35 -13.93 -13.34
CA VAL A 212 9.45 -14.61 -14.28
C VAL A 212 8.18 -13.79 -14.48
N ALA A 213 7.56 -13.27 -13.41
CA ALA A 213 6.36 -12.45 -13.54
C ALA A 213 6.61 -11.20 -14.41
N VAL A 214 7.71 -10.47 -14.16
CA VAL A 214 8.09 -9.30 -14.97
C VAL A 214 8.41 -9.70 -16.42
N SER A 215 9.11 -10.82 -16.61
CA SER A 215 9.50 -11.29 -17.95
C SER A 215 8.34 -11.80 -18.78
N ALA A 216 7.28 -12.31 -18.14
CA ALA A 216 6.11 -12.84 -18.81
C ALA A 216 5.19 -11.75 -19.38
N LEU A 217 5.17 -10.54 -18.78
CA LEU A 217 4.23 -9.48 -19.18
C LEU A 217 4.32 -9.08 -20.67
N PRO A 218 5.51 -8.82 -21.25
CA PRO A 218 5.60 -8.51 -22.68
C PRO A 218 5.20 -9.69 -23.57
N VAL A 219 5.40 -10.92 -23.08
CA VAL A 219 5.03 -12.14 -23.80
C VAL A 219 3.53 -12.31 -23.86
N ILE A 220 2.80 -11.91 -22.81
CA ILE A 220 1.33 -11.91 -22.78
C ILE A 220 0.78 -11.04 -23.90
N ASP A 221 1.32 -9.84 -24.13
CA ASP A 221 0.86 -8.98 -25.23
C ASP A 221 1.12 -9.61 -26.61
N LYS A 222 2.30 -10.21 -26.81
CA LYS A 222 2.65 -10.90 -28.07
C LYS A 222 1.68 -12.02 -28.42
N TYR A 223 1.17 -12.74 -27.42
CA TYR A 223 0.26 -13.88 -27.62
C TYR A 223 -1.19 -13.58 -27.22
N LYS A 224 -1.54 -12.30 -27.02
CA LYS A 224 -2.85 -11.92 -26.45
C LYS A 224 -4.04 -12.46 -27.23
N GLN A 225 -3.97 -12.49 -28.57
CA GLN A 225 -5.04 -13.02 -29.39
C GLN A 225 -5.28 -14.50 -29.11
N LYS A 226 -4.22 -15.31 -29.06
CA LYS A 226 -4.30 -16.74 -28.70
C LYS A 226 -4.83 -16.95 -27.28
N ILE A 227 -4.44 -16.09 -26.33
CA ILE A 227 -4.92 -16.14 -24.95
C ILE A 227 -6.41 -15.83 -24.88
N ILE A 228 -6.88 -14.81 -25.61
CA ILE A 228 -8.30 -14.45 -25.71
C ILE A 228 -9.10 -15.59 -26.34
N ASP A 229 -8.60 -16.15 -27.45
CA ASP A 229 -9.28 -17.22 -28.20
C ASP A 229 -9.32 -18.56 -27.43
N SER A 230 -8.43 -18.75 -26.46
CA SER A 230 -8.35 -19.97 -25.65
C SER A 230 -9.47 -20.13 -24.60
N ASP A 231 -10.29 -19.08 -24.38
CA ASP A 231 -11.33 -19.02 -23.35
C ASP A 231 -10.83 -19.31 -21.91
N LEU A 232 -9.51 -19.15 -21.67
CA LEU A 232 -8.91 -19.35 -20.35
C LEU A 232 -9.33 -18.24 -19.35
N ILE A 233 -9.61 -17.04 -19.84
CA ILE A 233 -9.99 -15.88 -19.03
C ILE A 233 -11.51 -15.71 -19.04
N LYS A 234 -12.18 -16.19 -17.99
CA LYS A 234 -13.65 -16.10 -17.87
C LYS A 234 -14.17 -14.68 -17.57
N ASP A 235 -13.33 -13.81 -17.03
CA ASP A 235 -13.71 -12.43 -16.74
C ASP A 235 -13.73 -11.59 -18.02
N LYS A 236 -14.94 -11.23 -18.47
CA LYS A 236 -15.15 -10.40 -19.66
C LYS A 236 -14.44 -9.05 -19.56
N PHE A 237 -14.38 -8.45 -18.37
CA PHE A 237 -13.69 -7.17 -18.21
C PHE A 237 -12.18 -7.32 -18.46
N ALA A 238 -11.56 -8.36 -17.91
CA ALA A 238 -10.14 -8.67 -18.15
C ALA A 238 -9.84 -8.99 -19.63
N VAL A 239 -10.73 -9.74 -20.30
CA VAL A 239 -10.60 -10.05 -21.74
C VAL A 239 -10.61 -8.78 -22.57
N GLU A 240 -11.56 -7.86 -22.32
CA GLU A 240 -11.63 -6.60 -23.06
C GLU A 240 -10.46 -5.66 -22.74
N ASN A 241 -9.98 -5.63 -21.49
CA ASN A 241 -8.77 -4.89 -21.13
C ASN A 241 -7.55 -5.38 -21.92
N LEU A 242 -7.41 -6.70 -22.09
CA LEU A 242 -6.30 -7.31 -22.81
C LEU A 242 -6.27 -6.92 -24.31
N LYS A 243 -7.41 -6.52 -24.87
CA LYS A 243 -7.49 -6.00 -26.26
C LYS A 243 -6.84 -4.62 -26.44
N ALA A 244 -6.42 -3.95 -25.35
CA ALA A 244 -5.71 -2.69 -25.43
C ALA A 244 -4.50 -2.77 -26.38
N SER A 245 -4.32 -1.73 -27.18
CA SER A 245 -3.14 -1.55 -28.04
C SER A 245 -2.02 -0.90 -27.22
N VAL A 246 -1.05 -1.71 -26.78
CA VAL A 246 0.10 -1.23 -26.00
C VAL A 246 1.39 -1.63 -26.71
N SER A 247 2.30 -0.66 -26.87
CA SER A 247 3.58 -0.87 -27.54
C SER A 247 4.66 -1.30 -26.55
N TRP A 248 5.10 -2.55 -26.63
CA TRP A 248 6.29 -3.07 -25.95
C TRP A 248 7.53 -2.90 -26.82
N SER A 249 8.67 -2.51 -26.23
CA SER A 249 9.94 -2.41 -26.98
C SER A 249 10.54 -3.78 -27.30
N GLY A 250 10.15 -4.81 -26.55
CA GLY A 250 10.64 -6.18 -26.73
C GLY A 250 11.87 -6.51 -25.88
N PHE A 251 12.40 -5.55 -25.12
CA PHE A 251 13.53 -5.74 -24.21
C PHE A 251 13.12 -5.80 -22.73
N GLU A 252 11.87 -5.50 -22.40
CA GLU A 252 11.41 -5.42 -21.01
C GLU A 252 11.55 -6.75 -20.26
N TRP A 253 11.52 -7.89 -20.97
CA TRP A 253 11.73 -9.20 -20.36
C TRP A 253 13.14 -9.38 -19.78
N LEU A 254 14.14 -8.66 -20.31
CA LEU A 254 15.51 -8.71 -19.79
C LEU A 254 15.58 -8.25 -18.34
N ILE A 255 14.68 -7.36 -17.89
CA ILE A 255 14.66 -6.86 -16.51
C ILE A 255 14.52 -8.02 -15.53
N GLY A 256 13.60 -8.94 -15.80
CA GLY A 256 13.37 -10.10 -14.95
C GLY A 256 14.52 -11.12 -15.03
N ILE A 257 15.09 -11.35 -16.22
CA ILE A 257 16.25 -12.23 -16.37
C ILE A 257 17.48 -11.69 -15.64
N ILE A 258 17.75 -10.39 -15.75
CA ILE A 258 18.85 -9.72 -15.03
C ILE A 258 18.69 -9.90 -13.53
N LEU A 259 17.47 -9.80 -12.99
CA LEU A 259 17.22 -10.05 -11.57
C LEU A 259 17.60 -11.49 -11.16
N ILE A 260 17.13 -12.49 -11.92
CA ILE A 260 17.34 -13.91 -11.60
C ILE A 260 18.82 -14.26 -11.71
N VAL A 261 19.43 -13.96 -12.86
CA VAL A 261 20.83 -14.27 -13.13
C VAL A 261 21.74 -13.48 -12.20
N GLY A 262 21.47 -12.19 -12.00
CA GLY A 262 22.23 -11.34 -11.08
C GLY A 262 22.23 -11.87 -9.65
N VAL A 263 21.05 -12.23 -9.13
CA VAL A 263 20.95 -12.86 -7.79
C VAL A 263 21.68 -14.20 -7.76
N ALA A 264 21.51 -15.06 -8.76
CA ALA A 264 22.18 -16.36 -8.82
C ALA A 264 23.72 -16.24 -8.81
N VAL A 265 24.28 -15.34 -9.63
CA VAL A 265 25.73 -15.05 -9.68
C VAL A 265 26.22 -14.54 -8.33
N MET A 266 25.47 -13.64 -7.69
CA MET A 266 25.84 -13.12 -6.37
C MET A 266 25.76 -14.19 -5.28
N LEU A 267 24.84 -15.15 -5.36
CA LEU A 267 24.81 -16.31 -4.47
C LEU A 267 26.03 -17.22 -4.66
N ILE A 268 26.55 -17.36 -5.89
CA ILE A 268 27.80 -18.07 -6.16
C ILE A 268 28.99 -17.32 -5.53
N LEU A 269 29.02 -15.99 -5.63
CA LEU A 269 30.05 -15.15 -5.00
C LEU A 269 30.06 -15.32 -3.47
N ILE A 270 28.88 -15.40 -2.85
CA ILE A 270 28.74 -15.68 -1.40
C ILE A 270 29.27 -17.08 -1.07
N LYS A 271 28.96 -18.09 -1.89
CA LYS A 271 29.46 -19.46 -1.71
C LYS A 271 30.99 -19.52 -1.80
N LYS A 272 31.61 -18.65 -2.59
CA LYS A 272 33.08 -18.49 -2.70
C LYS A 272 33.71 -17.71 -1.53
N GLY A 273 32.92 -17.29 -0.53
CA GLY A 273 33.40 -16.61 0.68
C GLY A 273 33.23 -15.08 0.68
N ASN A 274 32.87 -14.47 -0.46
CA ASN A 274 32.75 -13.03 -0.61
C ASN A 274 31.35 -12.52 -0.20
N VAL A 275 30.98 -12.72 1.08
CA VAL A 275 29.64 -12.44 1.62
C VAL A 275 29.23 -10.97 1.43
N LYS A 276 30.12 -10.03 1.79
CA LYS A 276 29.84 -8.58 1.70
C LYS A 276 29.46 -8.16 0.27
N TRP A 277 30.29 -8.52 -0.71
CA TRP A 277 30.07 -8.16 -2.11
C TRP A 277 28.86 -8.85 -2.72
N GLY A 278 28.61 -10.12 -2.37
CA GLY A 278 27.41 -10.80 -2.83
C GLY A 278 26.12 -10.18 -2.29
N ILE A 279 26.09 -9.73 -1.03
CA ILE A 279 24.93 -9.01 -0.48
C ILE A 279 24.74 -7.68 -1.21
N ILE A 280 25.81 -6.88 -1.38
CA ILE A 280 25.75 -5.62 -2.12
C ILE A 280 25.18 -5.84 -3.53
N GLY A 281 25.68 -6.86 -4.24
CA GLY A 281 25.21 -7.19 -5.58
C GLY A 281 23.74 -7.61 -5.62
N ILE A 282 23.26 -8.41 -4.65
CA ILE A 282 21.83 -8.77 -4.57
C ILE A 282 20.96 -7.52 -4.45
N PHE A 283 21.33 -6.58 -3.57
CA PHE A 283 20.60 -5.32 -3.43
C PHE A 283 20.67 -4.47 -4.70
N PHE A 284 21.83 -4.42 -5.36
CA PHE A 284 22.01 -3.71 -6.62
C PHE A 284 21.09 -4.24 -7.72
N PHE A 285 21.08 -5.56 -7.96
CA PHE A 285 20.21 -6.16 -8.98
C PHE A 285 18.73 -6.01 -8.65
N SER A 286 18.33 -6.14 -7.38
CA SER A 286 16.96 -5.87 -6.96
C SER A 286 16.55 -4.41 -7.19
N LEU A 287 17.41 -3.45 -6.80
CA LEU A 287 17.15 -2.03 -6.99
C LEU A 287 17.05 -1.68 -8.48
N PHE A 288 17.98 -2.19 -9.29
CA PHE A 288 17.96 -2.03 -10.73
C PHE A 288 16.65 -2.55 -11.33
N ALA A 289 16.29 -3.80 -11.02
CA ALA A 289 15.08 -4.42 -11.58
C ALA A 289 13.80 -3.68 -11.19
N VAL A 290 13.67 -3.26 -9.93
CA VAL A 290 12.49 -2.51 -9.46
C VAL A 290 12.37 -1.14 -10.12
N ASN A 291 13.47 -0.40 -10.28
CA ASN A 291 13.44 0.90 -10.94
C ASN A 291 13.15 0.76 -12.44
N MET A 292 13.80 -0.18 -13.11
CA MET A 292 13.55 -0.44 -14.53
C MET A 292 12.13 -0.92 -14.79
N ALA A 293 11.59 -1.81 -13.96
CA ALA A 293 10.20 -2.24 -14.06
C ALA A 293 9.22 -1.07 -13.81
N SER A 294 9.51 -0.20 -12.83
CA SER A 294 8.68 0.98 -12.56
C SER A 294 8.62 1.95 -13.74
N VAL A 295 9.73 2.15 -14.47
CA VAL A 295 9.78 3.07 -15.60
C VAL A 295 9.28 2.43 -16.90
N LEU A 296 9.64 1.17 -17.15
CA LEU A 296 9.41 0.52 -18.45
C LEU A 296 8.18 -0.39 -18.45
N VAL A 297 7.79 -0.98 -17.32
CA VAL A 297 6.71 -1.98 -17.30
C VAL A 297 5.41 -1.37 -16.75
N VAL A 298 5.47 -0.64 -15.63
CA VAL A 298 4.28 -0.12 -14.95
C VAL A 298 3.40 0.79 -15.84
N PRO A 299 3.94 1.76 -16.61
CA PRO A 299 3.10 2.58 -17.49
C PRO A 299 2.39 1.79 -18.59
N ARG A 300 2.96 0.64 -18.99
CA ARG A 300 2.32 -0.24 -19.99
C ARG A 300 1.18 -1.04 -19.38
N ILE A 301 1.36 -1.55 -18.15
CA ILE A 301 0.29 -2.22 -17.40
C ILE A 301 -0.90 -1.28 -17.20
N GLU A 302 -0.63 -0.02 -16.87
CA GLU A 302 -1.65 1.02 -16.65
C GLU A 302 -2.57 1.20 -17.87
N LYS A 303 -2.02 1.19 -19.09
CA LYS A 303 -2.80 1.28 -20.33
C LYS A 303 -3.80 0.14 -20.51
N TYR A 304 -3.50 -1.07 -20.03
CA TYR A 304 -4.45 -2.18 -20.04
C TYR A 304 -5.50 -2.03 -18.94
N SER A 305 -5.12 -1.58 -17.75
CA SER A 305 -5.99 -1.65 -16.57
C SER A 305 -6.97 -0.49 -16.46
N GLN A 306 -6.55 0.72 -16.82
CA GLN A 306 -7.33 1.94 -16.60
C GLN A 306 -7.13 3.04 -17.65
N GLY A 307 -6.19 2.88 -18.59
CA GLY A 307 -5.87 3.93 -19.58
C GLY A 307 -7.08 4.47 -20.33
N ALA A 308 -8.00 3.61 -20.79
CA ALA A 308 -9.21 4.05 -21.50
C ALA A 308 -10.13 4.93 -20.64
N ALA A 309 -10.23 4.65 -19.33
CA ALA A 309 -11.02 5.47 -18.42
C ALA A 309 -10.32 6.81 -18.14
N ILE A 310 -8.99 6.80 -17.94
CA ILE A 310 -8.20 8.01 -17.71
C ILE A 310 -8.29 8.96 -18.91
N GLU A 311 -8.07 8.47 -20.12
CA GLU A 311 -8.19 9.26 -21.36
C GLU A 311 -9.57 9.93 -21.47
N PHE A 312 -10.64 9.24 -21.07
CA PHE A 312 -11.99 9.82 -21.08
C PHE A 312 -12.16 10.89 -20.01
N TYR A 313 -11.64 10.69 -18.80
CA TYR A 313 -11.69 11.72 -17.76
C TYR A 313 -10.88 12.97 -18.16
N GLU A 314 -9.71 12.79 -18.76
CA GLU A 314 -8.89 13.88 -19.29
C GLU A 314 -9.61 14.63 -20.41
N TYR A 315 -10.30 13.91 -21.31
CA TYR A 315 -11.15 14.53 -22.34
C TYR A 315 -12.28 15.39 -21.75
N LEU A 316 -12.72 15.13 -20.52
CA LEU A 316 -13.76 15.91 -19.85
C LEU A 316 -13.21 17.09 -19.03
N GLN A 317 -11.89 17.28 -18.98
CA GLN A 317 -11.30 18.46 -18.35
C GLN A 317 -11.86 19.74 -18.97
N ASP A 318 -12.09 20.73 -18.11
CA ASP A 318 -12.59 22.07 -18.44
C ASP A 318 -14.00 22.12 -19.08
N LYS A 319 -14.69 20.98 -19.19
CA LYS A 319 -16.08 20.94 -19.65
C LYS A 319 -17.04 21.15 -18.50
N ASP A 320 -18.06 21.97 -18.72
CA ASP A 320 -19.10 22.22 -17.73
C ASP A 320 -20.06 21.02 -17.64
N CYS A 321 -19.65 20.00 -16.89
CA CYS A 321 -20.34 18.72 -16.81
C CYS A 321 -20.11 18.00 -15.48
N TYR A 322 -20.97 17.03 -15.19
CA TYR A 322 -20.78 16.09 -14.10
C TYR A 322 -20.07 14.83 -14.58
N VAL A 323 -19.19 14.29 -13.73
CA VAL A 323 -18.46 13.04 -14.01
C VAL A 323 -18.59 12.13 -12.79
N GLU A 324 -19.02 10.89 -13.04
CA GLU A 324 -19.21 9.89 -12.00
C GLU A 324 -18.99 8.46 -12.53
N THR A 325 -18.84 7.49 -11.62
CA THR A 325 -18.72 6.06 -11.94
C THR A 325 -20.00 5.30 -11.63
N ILE A 326 -20.32 4.28 -12.44
CA ILE A 326 -21.48 3.40 -12.22
C ILE A 326 -21.03 1.95 -12.08
N GLY A 327 -21.50 1.28 -11.02
CA GLY A 327 -21.26 -0.15 -10.80
C GLY A 327 -19.84 -0.51 -10.33
N PHE A 328 -18.96 0.47 -10.11
CA PHE A 328 -17.67 0.28 -9.46
C PHE A 328 -17.24 1.57 -8.75
N LYS A 329 -16.30 1.46 -7.78
CA LYS A 329 -15.70 2.64 -7.15
C LYS A 329 -14.36 2.96 -7.81
N SER A 330 -14.14 4.23 -8.12
CA SER A 330 -12.82 4.77 -8.48
C SER A 330 -12.76 6.24 -8.13
N TYR A 331 -11.60 6.71 -7.66
CA TYR A 331 -11.32 8.12 -7.45
C TYR A 331 -10.64 8.78 -8.65
N ALA A 332 -10.34 8.01 -9.71
CA ALA A 332 -9.66 8.52 -10.90
C ALA A 332 -10.45 9.66 -11.56
N HIS A 333 -11.77 9.55 -11.62
CA HIS A 333 -12.62 10.58 -12.22
C HIS A 333 -12.51 11.91 -11.47
N LEU A 334 -12.32 11.92 -10.14
CA LEU A 334 -12.16 13.16 -9.38
C LEU A 334 -10.86 13.89 -9.76
N PHE A 335 -9.77 13.13 -9.89
CA PHE A 335 -8.45 13.67 -10.16
C PHE A 335 -8.26 14.02 -11.64
N TYR A 336 -8.46 13.05 -12.54
CA TYR A 336 -8.16 13.21 -13.97
C TYR A 336 -9.17 14.07 -14.72
N SER A 337 -10.38 14.28 -14.20
CA SER A 337 -11.31 15.27 -14.79
C SER A 337 -11.17 16.67 -14.17
N HIS A 338 -10.20 16.88 -13.26
CA HIS A 338 -10.06 18.12 -12.47
C HIS A 338 -11.38 18.59 -11.83
N LYS A 339 -12.13 17.66 -11.21
CA LYS A 339 -13.48 17.96 -10.66
C LYS A 339 -13.41 19.07 -9.62
N GLN A 340 -13.96 20.23 -9.97
CA GLN A 340 -14.08 21.39 -9.07
C GLN A 340 -15.31 21.26 -8.15
N PRO A 341 -15.33 21.94 -7.01
CA PRO A 341 -16.56 22.11 -6.21
C PRO A 341 -17.68 22.64 -7.09
N GLN A 342 -18.81 21.93 -7.09
CA GLN A 342 -19.95 22.25 -7.94
C GLN A 342 -20.86 23.28 -7.26
N SER A 343 -21.38 24.23 -8.04
CA SER A 343 -22.35 25.23 -7.56
C SER A 343 -23.66 24.59 -7.10
N ASN A 344 -24.13 23.57 -7.83
CA ASN A 344 -25.30 22.80 -7.47
C ASN A 344 -24.93 21.68 -6.49
N ILE A 345 -25.41 21.80 -5.25
CA ILE A 345 -25.08 20.86 -4.17
C ILE A 345 -25.68 19.46 -4.39
N ASN A 346 -26.71 19.33 -5.24
CA ASN A 346 -27.29 18.05 -5.59
C ASN A 346 -26.35 17.17 -6.44
N SER A 347 -25.28 17.75 -7.01
CA SER A 347 -24.26 17.00 -7.74
C SER A 347 -23.53 15.93 -6.92
N TYR A 348 -23.58 16.00 -5.59
CA TYR A 348 -23.06 14.96 -4.71
C TYR A 348 -24.06 13.82 -4.45
N ASN A 349 -25.30 13.96 -4.91
CA ASN A 349 -26.34 12.95 -4.79
C ASN A 349 -26.40 12.12 -6.09
N SER A 350 -25.96 10.86 -6.00
CA SER A 350 -25.94 9.92 -7.12
C SER A 350 -27.34 9.68 -7.71
N GLU A 351 -28.40 9.63 -6.90
CA GLU A 351 -29.78 9.46 -7.40
C GLU A 351 -30.22 10.68 -8.22
N TRP A 352 -29.83 11.88 -7.81
CA TRP A 352 -30.13 13.09 -8.58
C TRP A 352 -29.37 13.12 -9.92
N LEU A 353 -28.09 12.72 -9.92
CA LEU A 353 -27.32 12.60 -11.17
C LEU A 353 -27.90 11.57 -12.14
N ASN A 354 -28.40 10.45 -11.62
CA ASN A 354 -28.93 9.35 -12.42
C ASN A 354 -30.37 9.58 -12.91
N HIS A 355 -31.24 10.16 -12.06
CA HIS A 355 -32.69 10.28 -12.33
C HIS A 355 -33.26 11.68 -12.16
N GLY A 356 -32.60 12.53 -11.37
CA GLY A 356 -33.08 13.88 -11.06
C GLY A 356 -32.97 14.87 -12.23
N PRO A 357 -33.55 16.07 -12.09
CA PRO A 357 -33.46 17.12 -13.09
C PRO A 357 -32.06 17.77 -13.07
N ILE A 358 -31.14 17.20 -13.84
CA ILE A 358 -29.78 17.75 -13.99
C ILE A 358 -29.81 19.05 -14.80
N ASP A 359 -28.97 20.00 -14.40
CA ASP A 359 -28.77 21.32 -15.02
C ASP A 359 -27.58 21.34 -16.00
N LYS A 360 -26.75 20.31 -15.97
CA LYS A 360 -25.59 20.11 -16.85
C LYS A 360 -25.52 18.67 -17.34
N PRO A 361 -24.89 18.40 -18.50
CA PRO A 361 -24.66 17.03 -18.94
C PRO A 361 -23.90 16.22 -17.89
N ALA A 362 -24.31 14.98 -17.69
CA ALA A 362 -23.65 14.05 -16.76
C ALA A 362 -23.03 12.88 -17.54
N TYR A 363 -21.72 12.71 -17.38
CA TYR A 363 -20.94 11.64 -17.98
C TYR A 363 -20.66 10.55 -16.97
N PHE A 364 -20.81 9.30 -17.41
CA PHE A 364 -20.60 8.14 -16.56
C PHE A 364 -19.67 7.13 -17.19
N VAL A 365 -18.89 6.47 -16.35
CA VAL A 365 -18.06 5.32 -16.75
C VAL A 365 -18.54 4.09 -16.01
N SER A 366 -18.75 2.99 -16.73
CA SER A 366 -19.04 1.68 -16.16
C SER A 366 -18.15 0.60 -16.76
N LYS A 367 -18.09 -0.56 -16.12
CA LYS A 367 -17.46 -1.76 -16.71
C LYS A 367 -18.42 -2.43 -17.67
N ILE A 368 -17.90 -3.09 -18.70
CA ILE A 368 -18.70 -3.86 -19.66
C ILE A 368 -19.57 -4.94 -19.00
N THR A 369 -19.18 -5.43 -17.83
CA THR A 369 -19.95 -6.41 -17.05
C THR A 369 -21.25 -5.84 -16.47
N ALA A 370 -21.33 -4.52 -16.28
CA ALA A 370 -22.51 -3.84 -15.73
C ALA A 370 -23.50 -3.38 -16.81
N LEU A 371 -23.26 -3.69 -18.09
CA LEU A 371 -23.99 -3.12 -19.22
C LEU A 371 -25.50 -3.37 -19.16
N LYS A 372 -25.91 -4.59 -18.80
CA LYS A 372 -27.33 -4.95 -18.69
C LYS A 372 -28.02 -4.17 -17.58
N ASP A 373 -27.38 -4.10 -16.42
CA ASP A 373 -27.90 -3.39 -15.25
C ASP A 373 -28.02 -1.90 -15.56
N VAL A 374 -27.00 -1.30 -16.19
CA VAL A 374 -27.04 0.12 -16.56
C VAL A 374 -28.19 0.40 -17.53
N ALA A 375 -28.36 -0.42 -18.56
CA ALA A 375 -29.44 -0.24 -19.54
C ALA A 375 -30.85 -0.41 -18.91
N GLN A 376 -30.98 -1.30 -17.93
CA GLN A 376 -32.25 -1.56 -17.25
C GLN A 376 -32.60 -0.47 -16.23
N TYR A 377 -31.65 -0.07 -15.39
CA TYR A 377 -31.89 0.86 -14.29
C TYR A 377 -31.80 2.33 -14.73
N TYR A 378 -31.02 2.65 -15.77
CA TYR A 378 -30.78 4.03 -16.19
C TYR A 378 -31.14 4.24 -17.68
N PRO A 379 -32.43 4.18 -18.05
CA PRO A 379 -32.88 4.25 -19.45
C PRO A 379 -32.58 5.60 -20.14
N GLU A 380 -32.28 6.64 -19.37
CA GLU A 380 -31.91 7.97 -19.90
C GLU A 380 -30.44 8.09 -20.33
N LEU A 381 -29.60 7.12 -19.95
CA LEU A 381 -28.20 7.10 -20.34
C LEU A 381 -28.04 6.64 -21.79
N LYS A 382 -27.37 7.47 -22.58
CA LYS A 382 -26.97 7.13 -23.94
C LYS A 382 -25.53 6.67 -23.95
N GLU A 383 -25.28 5.50 -24.53
CA GLU A 383 -23.93 5.01 -24.77
C GLU A 383 -23.22 5.90 -25.78
N ILE A 384 -22.00 6.35 -25.46
CA ILE A 384 -21.14 7.10 -26.37
C ILE A 384 -20.28 6.13 -27.17
N TYR A 385 -19.52 5.28 -26.47
CA TYR A 385 -18.68 4.21 -27.04
C TYR A 385 -18.21 3.23 -25.96
N ARG A 386 -17.48 2.18 -26.38
CA ARG A 386 -16.80 1.21 -25.52
C ARG A 386 -15.32 1.15 -25.87
N LYS A 387 -14.47 1.01 -24.87
CA LYS A 387 -13.02 0.86 -25.06
C LYS A 387 -12.40 0.11 -23.90
N ASN A 388 -11.60 -0.91 -24.20
CA ASN A 388 -10.80 -1.70 -23.25
C ASN A 388 -11.56 -2.01 -21.96
N GLY A 389 -12.70 -2.70 -22.06
CA GLY A 389 -13.49 -3.14 -20.90
C GLY A 389 -14.39 -2.07 -20.26
N PHE A 390 -14.25 -0.80 -20.64
CA PHE A 390 -15.10 0.28 -20.16
C PHE A 390 -16.18 0.68 -21.16
N VAL A 391 -17.29 1.17 -20.62
CA VAL A 391 -18.41 1.74 -21.36
C VAL A 391 -18.63 3.17 -20.88
N PHE A 392 -18.76 4.08 -21.84
CA PHE A 392 -18.86 5.51 -21.60
C PHE A 392 -20.28 5.98 -21.93
N TRP A 393 -20.89 6.72 -21.01
CA TRP A 393 -22.29 7.12 -21.09
C TRP A 393 -22.41 8.63 -20.94
N VAL A 394 -23.47 9.18 -21.54
CA VAL A 394 -23.90 10.57 -21.34
C VAL A 394 -25.39 10.62 -21.02
N ARG A 395 -25.73 11.47 -20.05
CA ARG A 395 -27.09 11.96 -19.79
C ARG A 395 -27.14 13.43 -20.16
N ASN A 396 -28.01 13.78 -21.09
CA ASN A 396 -28.22 15.17 -21.46
C ASN A 396 -29.31 15.81 -20.61
N VAL A 397 -29.22 17.12 -20.42
CA VAL A 397 -30.28 17.92 -19.79
C VAL A 397 -31.56 17.77 -20.62
N LYS A 398 -32.68 17.46 -19.96
CA LYS A 398 -33.99 17.45 -20.62
C LYS A 398 -34.35 18.88 -21.01
N LYS A 399 -34.63 19.11 -22.29
CA LYS A 399 -35.14 20.39 -22.78
C LYS A 399 -36.55 20.65 -22.28
#